data_AF-A0A417IKF7-F1
#
_entry.id   AF-A0A417IKF7-F1
#
_cell.length_a   1.000
_cell.length_b   1.000
_cell.length_c   1.000
_cell.angle_alpha   90.00
_cell.angle_beta   90.00
_cell.angle_gamma   90.00
#
_symmetry.space_group_name_H-M   'P 1'
#
loop_
_entity.id
_entity.type
_entity.pdbx_description
1 polymer ?
#
loop_
_entity_poly.entity_id
_entity_poly.type
_entity_poly.pdbx_seq_one_letter_code
_entity_poly.pdbx_strand_id
1 'polypeptide(L)'
;MHLILAAAEQNADDFPDEPLHSYVTRVTETPLSGADTVLSAVQKRETARQILYDAAYERAKYEIMSPIEQFRQQTSDRLKNEVARATAGRRTASEVQIFCLLCSLVLIAAVLWLLMRLYIVPLRRYTDALSGAAADRMRVCVMPCGASEPYRFGQMFNRLRATLERELENRRTAPRSKQAR
;
A
#
# COMPACT_ATOMS: atom_id res chain seq x y z
N MET A 1 2.04 -53.97 14.79
CA MET A 1 3.32 -53.86 15.50
C MET A 1 3.53 -55.02 16.49
N HIS A 2 2.58 -55.33 17.37
CA HIS A 2 2.70 -56.43 18.34
C HIS A 2 3.08 -57.80 17.70
N LEU A 3 2.43 -58.18 16.59
CA LEU A 3 2.78 -59.39 15.82
C LEU A 3 4.24 -59.45 15.35
N ILE A 4 4.86 -58.32 15.02
CA ILE A 4 6.26 -58.25 14.54
C ILE A 4 7.22 -58.41 15.72
N LEU A 5 6.94 -57.76 16.85
CA LEU A 5 7.70 -57.90 18.08
C LEU A 5 7.66 -59.36 18.59
N ALA A 6 6.46 -59.97 18.58
CA ALA A 6 6.26 -61.37 18.94
C ALA A 6 6.86 -62.37 17.93
N ALA A 7 7.16 -61.95 16.70
CA ALA A 7 7.87 -62.76 15.70
C ALA A 7 9.39 -62.64 15.80
N ALA A 8 9.87 -61.60 16.46
CA ALA A 8 11.28 -61.36 16.76
C ALA A 8 11.66 -61.77 18.19
N GLU A 9 10.68 -62.22 19.00
CA GLU A 9 10.82 -62.51 20.43
C GLU A 9 11.35 -61.32 21.23
N GLN A 10 10.98 -60.10 20.79
CA GLN A 10 11.44 -58.85 21.40
C GLN A 10 10.40 -58.27 22.34
N ASN A 11 10.85 -57.83 23.51
CA ASN A 11 10.07 -57.20 24.57
C ASN A 11 10.60 -55.80 24.86
N ALA A 12 9.94 -55.09 25.80
CA ALA A 12 10.35 -53.73 26.17
C ALA A 12 11.80 -53.66 26.69
N ASP A 13 12.28 -54.70 27.36
CA ASP A 13 13.64 -54.77 27.91
C ASP A 13 14.74 -54.80 26.83
N ASP A 14 14.41 -55.20 25.60
CA ASP A 14 15.32 -55.18 24.46
C ASP A 14 15.53 -53.76 23.89
N PHE A 15 14.74 -52.78 24.36
CA PHE A 15 14.80 -51.39 23.94
C PHE A 15 15.09 -50.49 25.15
N PRO A 16 16.37 -50.20 25.46
CA PRO A 16 16.75 -49.38 26.61
C PRO A 16 16.39 -47.89 26.46
N ASP A 17 16.07 -47.45 25.24
CA ASP A 17 15.62 -46.07 24.97
C ASP A 17 14.22 -45.82 25.53
N GLU A 18 14.10 -44.89 26.49
CA GLU A 18 12.85 -44.57 27.22
C GLU A 18 11.59 -44.40 26.32
N PRO A 19 11.62 -43.66 25.19
CA PRO A 19 10.43 -43.52 24.34
C PRO A 19 10.06 -44.82 23.61
N LEU A 20 11.04 -45.63 23.20
CA LEU A 20 10.81 -46.92 22.54
C LEU A 20 10.35 -47.97 23.55
N HIS A 21 10.95 -48.00 24.73
CA HIS A 21 10.53 -48.85 25.84
C HIS A 21 9.04 -48.61 26.16
N SER A 22 8.64 -47.36 26.37
CA SER A 22 7.24 -46.99 26.69
C SER A 22 6.27 -47.38 25.57
N TYR A 23 6.67 -47.18 24.31
CA TYR A 23 5.86 -47.57 23.15
C TYR A 23 5.67 -49.08 23.08
N VAL A 24 6.75 -49.86 23.20
CA VAL A 24 6.71 -51.32 23.14
C VAL A 24 5.85 -51.88 24.26
N THR A 25 5.99 -51.38 25.49
CA THR A 25 5.16 -51.76 26.64
C THR A 25 3.67 -51.60 26.31
N ARG A 26 3.23 -50.44 25.83
CA ARG A 26 1.82 -50.19 25.46
C ARG A 26 1.32 -51.08 24.33
N VAL A 27 2.17 -51.36 23.34
CA VAL A 27 1.81 -52.23 22.22
C VAL A 27 1.64 -53.67 22.68
N THR A 28 2.45 -54.12 23.64
CA THR A 28 2.40 -55.47 24.21
C THR A 28 1.30 -55.65 25.28
N GLU A 29 0.82 -54.57 25.90
CA GLU A 29 -0.31 -54.59 26.84
C GLU A 29 -1.61 -55.10 26.19
N THR A 30 -1.77 -54.91 24.88
CA THR A 30 -2.94 -55.41 24.15
C THR A 30 -2.69 -56.88 23.76
N PRO A 31 -3.41 -57.86 24.35
CA PRO A 31 -3.13 -59.27 24.08
C PRO A 31 -3.41 -59.61 22.61
N LEU A 32 -2.54 -60.45 22.04
CA LEU A 32 -2.78 -61.05 20.72
C LEU A 32 -4.01 -61.96 20.78
N SER A 33 -4.73 -62.05 19.67
CA SER A 33 -5.83 -63.02 19.54
C SER A 33 -5.30 -64.45 19.71
N GLY A 34 -6.13 -65.35 20.24
CA GLY A 34 -5.74 -66.76 20.42
C GLY A 34 -5.36 -67.46 19.12
N ALA A 35 -5.83 -66.97 17.96
CA ALA A 35 -5.40 -67.46 16.65
C ALA A 35 -3.99 -66.98 16.26
N ASP A 36 -3.59 -65.79 16.73
CA ASP A 36 -2.35 -65.12 16.38
C ASP A 36 -1.16 -65.54 17.25
N THR A 37 -1.43 -65.99 18.48
CA THR A 37 -0.41 -66.47 19.42
C THR A 37 0.27 -67.76 18.96
N VAL A 38 -0.48 -68.63 18.28
CA VAL A 38 -0.04 -69.98 17.83
C VAL A 38 0.70 -69.93 16.49
N LEU A 39 0.70 -68.79 15.79
CA LEU A 39 1.38 -68.64 14.50
C LEU A 39 2.90 -68.73 14.62
N SER A 40 3.55 -69.33 13.62
CA SER A 40 5.01 -69.31 13.50
C SER A 40 5.53 -67.88 13.24
N ALA A 41 6.81 -67.63 13.53
CA ALA A 41 7.42 -66.31 13.31
C ALA A 41 7.33 -65.80 11.86
N VAL A 42 7.33 -66.70 10.87
CA VAL A 42 7.15 -66.33 9.45
C VAL A 42 5.70 -65.95 9.18
N GLN A 43 4.75 -66.73 9.70
CA GLN A 43 3.31 -66.44 9.55
C GLN A 43 2.91 -65.16 10.28
N LYS A 44 3.43 -64.89 11.47
CA LYS A 44 3.17 -63.62 12.20
C LYS A 44 3.58 -62.39 11.38
N ARG A 45 4.72 -62.45 10.69
CA ARG A 45 5.18 -61.38 9.79
C ARG A 45 4.27 -61.22 8.57
N GLU A 46 3.86 -62.34 7.98
CA GLU A 46 2.95 -62.32 6.83
C GLU A 46 1.56 -61.79 7.20
N THR A 47 1.00 -62.23 8.32
CA THR A 47 -0.28 -61.73 8.86
C THR A 47 -0.19 -60.25 9.18
N ALA A 48 0.89 -59.78 9.81
CA ALA A 48 1.10 -58.36 10.08
C ALA A 48 1.15 -57.53 8.79
N ARG A 49 1.77 -58.07 7.72
CA ARG A 49 1.77 -57.45 6.40
C ARG A 49 0.37 -57.41 5.80
N GLN A 50 -0.37 -58.50 5.86
CA GLN A 50 -1.75 -58.57 5.36
C GLN A 50 -2.65 -57.56 6.05
N ILE A 51 -2.61 -57.47 7.39
CA ILE A 51 -3.39 -56.49 8.17
C ILE A 51 -3.08 -55.06 7.74
N LEU A 52 -1.83 -54.74 7.39
CA LEU A 52 -1.46 -53.37 6.97
C LEU A 52 -1.97 -53.01 5.56
N TYR A 53 -2.24 -54.00 4.71
CA TYR A 53 -2.62 -53.79 3.31
C TYR A 53 -4.00 -54.35 2.97
N ASP A 54 -4.78 -54.76 3.97
CA ASP A 54 -6.13 -55.26 3.74
C ASP A 54 -7.12 -54.10 3.50
N ALA A 55 -8.29 -54.47 2.97
CA ALA A 55 -9.35 -53.52 2.68
C ALA A 55 -9.97 -52.91 3.96
N ALA A 56 -9.85 -53.56 5.11
CA ALA A 56 -10.38 -53.05 6.38
C ALA A 56 -9.49 -51.93 6.92
N TYR A 57 -8.16 -52.07 6.82
CA TYR A 57 -7.18 -51.06 7.16
C TYR A 57 -7.32 -49.83 6.28
N GLU A 58 -7.40 -50.00 4.95
CA GLU A 58 -7.60 -48.84 4.06
C GLU A 58 -8.94 -48.14 4.30
N ARG A 59 -10.01 -48.88 4.66
CA ARG A 59 -11.28 -48.27 5.08
C ARG A 59 -11.13 -47.47 6.37
N ALA A 60 -10.53 -48.04 7.42
CA ALA A 60 -10.31 -47.36 8.69
C ALA A 60 -9.40 -46.13 8.53
N LYS A 61 -8.35 -46.24 7.72
CA LYS A 61 -7.48 -45.12 7.35
C LYS A 61 -8.26 -44.02 6.65
N TYR A 62 -9.12 -44.36 5.69
CA TYR A 62 -9.96 -43.39 5.01
C TYR A 62 -10.94 -42.69 5.96
N GLU A 63 -11.57 -43.44 6.88
CA GLU A 63 -12.48 -42.90 7.89
C GLU A 63 -11.80 -41.88 8.82
N ILE A 64 -10.51 -42.06 9.12
CA ILE A 64 -9.74 -41.13 9.94
C ILE A 64 -9.21 -39.96 9.11
N MET A 65 -8.69 -40.22 7.91
CA MET A 65 -8.07 -39.18 7.07
C MET A 65 -9.11 -38.22 6.48
N SER A 66 -10.27 -38.71 6.03
CA SER A 66 -11.27 -37.89 5.34
C SER A 66 -11.76 -36.70 6.18
N PRO A 67 -12.14 -36.86 7.47
CA PRO A 67 -12.51 -35.73 8.33
C PRO A 67 -11.35 -34.75 8.58
N ILE A 68 -10.11 -35.25 8.67
CA ILE A 68 -8.92 -34.41 8.84
C ILE A 68 -8.73 -33.54 7.60
N GLU A 69 -8.85 -34.13 6.41
CA GLU A 69 -8.79 -33.40 5.13
C GLU A 69 -9.86 -32.30 5.08
N GLN A 70 -11.10 -32.63 5.43
CA GLN A 70 -12.22 -31.69 5.47
C GLN A 70 -11.96 -30.54 6.46
N PHE A 71 -11.47 -30.85 7.66
CA PHE A 71 -11.11 -29.84 8.65
C PHE A 71 -10.00 -28.91 8.14
N ARG A 72 -8.98 -29.46 7.49
CA ARG A 72 -7.90 -28.67 6.87
C ARG A 72 -8.42 -27.75 5.78
N GLN A 73 -9.30 -28.24 4.92
CA GLN A 73 -9.93 -27.43 3.86
C GLN A 73 -10.76 -26.30 4.46
N GLN A 74 -11.66 -26.59 5.40
CA GLN A 74 -12.48 -25.59 6.07
C GLN A 74 -11.64 -24.52 6.76
N THR A 75 -10.57 -24.92 7.44
CA THR A 75 -9.65 -23.98 8.11
C THR A 75 -8.93 -23.10 7.10
N SER A 76 -8.45 -23.68 5.99
CA SER A 76 -7.81 -22.92 4.91
C SER A 76 -8.77 -21.90 4.29
N ASP A 77 -10.01 -22.29 4.03
CA ASP A 77 -11.00 -21.42 3.41
C ASP A 77 -11.45 -20.31 4.36
N ARG A 78 -11.59 -20.61 5.66
CA ARG A 78 -11.82 -19.58 6.69
C ARG A 78 -10.68 -18.57 6.71
N LEU A 79 -9.44 -19.03 6.72
CA LEU A 79 -8.26 -18.17 6.73
C LEU A 79 -8.23 -17.27 5.47
N LYS A 80 -8.48 -17.83 4.29
CA LYS A 80 -8.56 -17.05 3.05
C LYS A 80 -9.66 -15.98 3.12
N ASN A 81 -10.83 -16.33 3.64
CA ASN A 81 -11.95 -15.40 3.79
C ASN A 81 -11.64 -14.27 4.78
N GLU A 82 -10.97 -14.58 5.89
CA GLU A 82 -10.58 -13.59 6.89
C GLU A 82 -9.52 -12.63 6.34
N VAL A 83 -8.51 -13.15 5.63
CA VAL A 83 -7.51 -12.35 4.93
C VAL A 83 -8.17 -11.48 3.87
N ALA A 84 -9.09 -12.02 3.06
CA ALA A 84 -9.82 -11.28 2.05
C ALA A 84 -10.65 -10.15 2.66
N ARG A 85 -11.36 -10.41 3.77
CA ARG A 85 -12.11 -9.36 4.50
C ARG A 85 -11.20 -8.28 5.06
N ALA A 86 -10.06 -8.65 5.64
CA ALA A 86 -9.08 -7.70 6.17
C ALA A 86 -8.40 -6.87 5.07
N THR A 87 -8.25 -7.41 3.85
CA THR A 87 -7.61 -6.71 2.72
C THR A 87 -8.59 -5.97 1.82
N ALA A 88 -9.88 -6.31 1.81
CA ALA A 88 -10.90 -5.64 1.01
C ALA A 88 -10.99 -4.15 1.32
N GLY A 89 -10.92 -3.76 2.61
CA GLY A 89 -10.92 -2.36 3.02
C GLY A 89 -9.67 -1.57 2.60
N ARG A 90 -8.53 -2.25 2.37
CA ARG A 90 -7.29 -1.58 1.92
C ARG A 90 -7.31 -1.26 0.44
N ARG A 91 -7.91 -2.11 -0.40
CA ARG A 91 -7.95 -1.87 -1.85
C ARG A 91 -8.79 -0.64 -2.19
N THR A 92 -9.99 -0.54 -1.63
CA THR A 92 -10.86 0.62 -1.85
C THR A 92 -10.27 1.91 -1.28
N ALA A 93 -9.67 1.85 -0.09
CA ALA A 93 -8.99 3.00 0.51
C ALA A 93 -7.79 3.47 -0.34
N SER A 94 -7.00 2.53 -0.88
CA SER A 94 -5.86 2.86 -1.74
C SER A 94 -6.28 3.50 -3.05
N GLU A 95 -7.36 3.03 -3.68
CA GLU A 95 -7.89 3.59 -4.93
C GLU A 95 -8.38 5.04 -4.73
N VAL A 96 -9.14 5.28 -3.67
CA VAL A 96 -9.62 6.64 -3.31
C VAL A 96 -8.45 7.57 -2.99
N GLN A 97 -7.44 7.08 -2.29
CA GLN A 97 -6.25 7.87 -1.95
C GLN A 97 -5.47 8.28 -3.20
N ILE A 98 -5.25 7.37 -4.16
CA ILE A 98 -4.57 7.66 -5.42
C ILE A 98 -5.37 8.70 -6.22
N PHE A 99 -6.69 8.55 -6.30
CA PHE A 99 -7.55 9.51 -6.98
C PHE A 99 -7.48 10.90 -6.33
N CYS A 100 -7.54 10.97 -4.99
CA CYS A 100 -7.43 12.23 -4.26
C CYS A 100 -6.07 12.92 -4.48
N LEU A 101 -4.97 12.15 -4.49
CA LEU A 101 -3.64 12.66 -4.80
C LEU A 101 -3.57 13.24 -6.23
N LEU A 102 -4.08 12.52 -7.23
CA LEU A 102 -4.14 13.01 -8.61
C LEU A 102 -4.98 14.29 -8.73
N CYS A 103 -6.16 14.32 -8.11
CA CYS A 103 -7.00 15.53 -8.09
C CYS A 103 -6.29 16.71 -7.43
N SER A 104 -5.60 16.49 -6.30
CA SER A 104 -4.86 17.55 -5.63
C SER A 104 -3.73 18.13 -6.50
N LEU A 105 -2.99 17.29 -7.22
CA LEU A 105 -1.95 17.72 -8.14
C LEU A 105 -2.50 18.56 -9.29
N VAL A 106 -3.62 18.12 -9.88
CA VAL A 106 -4.30 18.86 -10.95
C VAL A 106 -4.81 20.21 -10.44
N LEU A 107 -5.38 20.27 -9.24
CA LEU A 107 -5.84 21.52 -8.63
C LEU A 107 -4.68 22.48 -8.37
N ILE A 108 -3.56 21.99 -7.81
CA ILE A 108 -2.36 22.81 -7.60
C ILE A 108 -1.85 23.35 -8.94
N ALA A 109 -1.74 22.51 -9.97
CA ALA A 109 -1.31 22.93 -11.30
C ALA A 109 -2.26 23.98 -11.90
N ALA A 110 -3.57 23.80 -11.75
CA ALA A 110 -4.58 24.75 -12.23
C ALA A 110 -4.47 26.11 -11.51
N VAL A 111 -4.28 26.10 -10.19
CA VAL A 111 -4.08 27.33 -9.40
C VAL A 111 -2.78 28.03 -9.80
N LEU A 112 -1.68 27.30 -9.95
CA LEU A 112 -0.40 27.86 -10.41
C LEU A 112 -0.52 28.45 -11.82
N TRP A 113 -1.22 27.77 -12.73
CA TRP A 113 -1.47 28.28 -14.07
C TRP A 113 -2.32 29.55 -14.05
N LEU A 114 -3.37 29.58 -13.24
CA LEU A 114 -4.21 30.77 -13.05
C LEU A 114 -3.39 31.94 -12.49
N LEU A 115 -2.57 31.69 -11.46
CA LEU A 115 -1.71 32.70 -10.85
C LEU A 115 -0.67 33.22 -11.85
N MET A 116 -0.07 32.32 -12.62
CA MET A 116 0.86 32.70 -13.68
C MET A 116 0.18 33.62 -14.72
N ARG A 117 -1.01 33.26 -15.18
CA ARG A 117 -1.74 34.01 -16.20
C ARG A 117 -2.28 35.34 -15.70
N LEU A 118 -2.79 35.38 -14.47
CA LEU A 118 -3.56 36.51 -13.94
C LEU A 118 -2.71 37.51 -13.15
N TYR A 119 -1.55 37.08 -12.64
CA TYR A 119 -0.63 37.90 -11.86
C TYR A 119 0.77 38.00 -12.48
N ILE A 120 1.45 36.89 -12.73
CA ILE A 120 2.87 36.91 -13.14
C ILE A 120 3.06 37.53 -14.53
N VAL A 121 2.24 37.14 -15.51
CA VAL A 121 2.33 37.67 -16.89
C VAL A 121 2.02 39.17 -16.95
N PRO A 122 0.94 39.68 -16.34
CA PRO A 122 0.69 41.12 -16.26
C PRO A 122 1.82 41.90 -15.58
N LEU A 123 2.34 41.38 -14.46
CA LEU A 123 3.46 42.01 -13.75
C LEU A 123 4.72 42.09 -14.63
N ARG A 124 5.09 41.01 -15.32
CA ARG A 124 6.22 41.02 -16.27
C ARG A 124 6.02 42.05 -17.37
N ARG A 125 4.83 42.13 -17.96
CA ARG A 125 4.50 43.16 -18.98
C ARG A 125 4.64 44.58 -18.44
N TYR A 126 4.30 44.81 -17.17
CA TYR A 126 4.50 46.11 -16.53
C TYR A 126 5.98 46.40 -16.35
N THR A 127 6.76 45.44 -15.85
CA THR A 127 8.21 45.56 -15.68
C THR A 127 8.89 45.83 -17.02
N ASP A 128 8.53 45.12 -18.08
CA ASP A 128 9.09 45.31 -19.42
C ASP A 128 8.73 46.70 -19.98
N ALA A 129 7.47 47.13 -19.85
CA ALA A 129 7.03 48.46 -20.29
C ALA A 129 7.75 49.59 -19.55
N LEU A 130 8.01 49.42 -18.25
CA LEU A 130 8.76 50.37 -17.44
C LEU A 130 10.25 50.41 -17.82
N SER A 131 10.85 49.24 -18.05
CA SER A 131 12.27 49.10 -18.35
C SER A 131 12.61 49.64 -19.75
N GLY A 132 11.78 49.34 -20.75
CA GLY A 132 11.95 49.84 -22.11
C GLY A 132 11.73 51.36 -22.21
N ALA A 133 10.75 51.90 -21.48
CA ALA A 133 10.44 53.32 -21.55
C ALA A 133 11.41 54.19 -20.73
N ALA A 134 12.08 53.63 -19.71
CA ALA A 134 13.20 54.29 -19.02
C ALA A 134 14.41 54.53 -19.94
N ALA A 135 14.61 53.68 -20.96
CA ALA A 135 15.70 53.82 -21.92
C ALA A 135 15.46 54.92 -22.97
N ASP A 136 14.20 55.21 -23.33
CA ASP A 136 13.88 56.04 -24.50
C ASP A 136 13.30 57.43 -24.19
N ARG A 137 13.24 57.85 -22.91
CA ARG A 137 12.64 59.13 -22.45
C ARG A 137 11.21 59.40 -22.98
N MET A 138 10.53 58.40 -23.53
CA MET A 138 9.16 58.52 -24.02
C MET A 138 8.16 58.19 -22.92
N ARG A 139 7.10 59.02 -22.84
CA ARG A 139 5.94 58.94 -21.94
C ARG A 139 5.53 57.49 -21.60
N VAL A 140 5.97 57.00 -20.44
CA VAL A 140 5.74 55.62 -19.99
C VAL A 140 4.27 55.40 -19.64
N CYS A 141 3.50 54.71 -20.49
CA CYS A 141 2.12 54.32 -20.19
C CYS A 141 2.07 52.80 -19.98
N VAL A 142 1.44 52.35 -18.90
CA VAL A 142 1.25 50.92 -18.65
C VAL A 142 -0.19 50.54 -18.98
N MET A 143 -0.41 49.53 -19.83
CA MET A 143 -1.77 49.08 -20.17
C MET A 143 -2.34 48.21 -19.03
N PRO A 144 -3.40 48.64 -18.32
CA PRO A 144 -3.93 47.87 -17.19
C PRO A 144 -4.45 46.50 -17.64
N CYS A 145 -3.92 45.42 -17.07
CA CYS A 145 -4.31 44.04 -17.37
C CYS A 145 -4.11 43.11 -16.16
N GLY A 146 -4.71 41.93 -16.19
CA GLY A 146 -4.63 40.94 -15.10
C GLY A 146 -5.80 41.00 -14.12
N ALA A 147 -5.60 40.43 -12.93
CA ALA A 147 -6.61 40.43 -11.85
C ALA A 147 -6.91 41.85 -11.35
N SER A 148 -7.90 41.99 -10.46
CA SER A 148 -8.32 43.29 -9.90
C SER A 148 -7.16 44.11 -9.31
N GLU A 149 -6.20 43.46 -8.67
CA GLU A 149 -5.03 44.07 -8.04
C GLU A 149 -3.98 44.59 -9.06
N PRO A 150 -3.41 43.77 -9.98
CA PRO A 150 -2.54 44.26 -11.06
C PRO A 150 -3.22 45.29 -11.95
N TYR A 151 -4.52 45.14 -12.19
CA TYR A 151 -5.29 46.08 -12.99
C TYR A 151 -5.39 47.45 -12.29
N ARG A 152 -5.72 47.48 -10.98
CA ARG A 152 -5.71 48.71 -10.18
C ARG A 152 -4.33 49.36 -10.10
N PHE A 153 -3.28 48.55 -9.98
CA PHE A 153 -1.91 49.05 -9.98
C PHE A 153 -1.59 49.82 -11.27
N GLY A 154 -1.90 49.24 -12.43
CA GLY A 154 -1.70 49.90 -13.72
C GLY A 154 -2.47 51.23 -13.84
N GLN A 155 -3.72 51.26 -13.37
CA GLN A 155 -4.51 52.51 -13.34
C GLN A 155 -3.91 53.58 -12.42
N MET A 156 -3.49 53.19 -11.22
CA MET A 156 -2.93 54.11 -10.24
C MET A 156 -1.57 54.67 -10.70
N PHE A 157 -0.74 53.83 -11.32
CA PHE A 157 0.51 54.24 -11.93
C PHE A 157 0.29 55.30 -13.02
N ASN A 158 -0.64 55.06 -13.95
CA ASN A 158 -0.95 56.01 -15.01
C ASN A 158 -1.49 57.35 -14.47
N ARG A 159 -2.29 57.32 -13.39
CA ARG A 159 -2.79 58.53 -12.73
C ARG A 159 -1.66 59.34 -12.09
N LEU A 160 -0.77 58.68 -11.35
CA LEU A 160 0.40 59.33 -10.73
C LEU A 160 1.29 59.97 -11.80
N ARG A 161 1.52 59.27 -12.91
CA ARG A 161 2.28 59.82 -14.03
C ARG A 161 1.65 61.09 -14.59
N ALA A 162 0.33 61.07 -14.85
CA ALA A 162 -0.37 62.24 -15.37
C ALA A 162 -0.27 63.44 -14.42
N THR A 163 -0.32 63.22 -13.11
CA THR A 163 -0.10 64.28 -12.11
C THR A 163 1.33 64.81 -12.15
N LEU A 164 2.34 63.93 -12.22
CA LEU A 164 3.75 64.34 -12.29
C LEU A 164 4.08 65.09 -13.58
N GLU A 165 3.52 64.68 -14.72
CA GLU A 165 3.67 65.39 -15.99
C GLU A 165 3.11 66.82 -15.90
N ARG A 166 1.92 66.98 -15.31
CA ARG A 166 1.32 68.31 -15.07
C ARG A 166 2.17 69.17 -14.14
N GLU A 167 2.70 68.60 -13.06
CA GLU A 167 3.58 69.32 -12.12
C GLU A 167 4.90 69.74 -12.78
N LEU A 168 5.50 68.89 -13.60
CA LEU A 168 6.70 69.24 -14.37
C LEU A 168 6.41 70.33 -15.41
N GLU A 169 5.26 70.28 -16.07
CA GLU A 169 4.82 71.30 -17.03
C GLU A 169 4.50 72.64 -16.35
N ASN A 170 3.86 72.61 -15.18
CA ASN A 170 3.63 73.78 -14.33
C ASN A 170 4.97 74.41 -13.88
N ARG A 171 5.96 73.59 -13.50
CA ARG A 171 7.30 74.09 -13.13
C ARG A 171 8.08 74.64 -14.32
N ARG A 172 7.86 74.13 -15.53
CA ARG A 172 8.46 74.68 -16.76
C ARG A 172 7.83 76.00 -17.18
N THR A 173 6.53 76.18 -16.95
CA THR A 173 5.78 77.38 -17.34
C THR A 173 5.72 78.45 -16.24
N ALA A 174 6.06 78.12 -14.99
CA ALA A 174 6.27 79.09 -13.94
C ALA A 174 7.48 79.99 -14.28
N PRO A 175 7.28 81.30 -14.56
CA PRO A 175 8.40 82.17 -14.88
C PRO A 175 9.35 82.28 -13.68
N ARG A 176 10.63 82.54 -13.95
CA ARG A 176 11.69 82.92 -12.98
C ARG A 176 11.37 84.23 -12.21
N SER A 177 10.12 84.49 -11.84
CA SER A 177 9.64 85.72 -11.20
C SER A 177 9.85 85.77 -9.69
N LYS A 178 10.60 84.83 -9.10
CA LYS A 178 10.96 84.83 -7.67
C LYS A 178 12.48 84.73 -7.42
N GLN A 179 13.28 85.29 -8.32
CA GLN A 179 14.72 85.46 -8.11
C GLN A 179 15.15 86.89 -8.50
N ALA A 180 14.40 87.88 -8.02
CA ALA A 180 14.79 89.29 -7.99
C ALA A 180 13.95 90.00 -6.92
N ARG A 181 14.30 89.78 -5.65
CA ARG A 181 14.01 90.70 -4.56
C ARG A 181 14.94 90.38 -3.40
#